data_AF-A0A1X0UE10-F1
#
_entry.id   AF-A0A1X0UE10-F1
#
_cell.length_a   1.000
_cell.length_b   1.000
_cell.length_c   1.000
_cell.angle_alpha   90.00
_cell.angle_beta   90.00
_cell.angle_gamma   90.00
#
_symmetry.space_group_name_H-M   'P 1'
#
loop_
_entity.id
_entity.type
_entity.pdbx_description
1 polymer ?
#
loop_
_entity_poly.entity_id
_entity_poly.type
_entity_poly.pdbx_seq_one_letter_code
_entity_poly.pdbx_strand_id
1 'polypeptide(L)'
;MSAPVKSSQEAALDLDARWALHPQVALRPESFGALLYHFGTRKLSFLKNRTIVTIIESLPDHSDLRSAITAAGITESAVPQYTRALATLVSSHMIVRIDA
;
A
#
# COMPACT_ATOMS: atom_id res chain seq x y z
N MET A 1 23.46 26.65 7.29
CA MET A 1 22.70 25.61 8.01
C MET A 1 21.94 24.81 6.97
N SER A 2 22.48 23.66 6.58
CA SER A 2 21.85 22.77 5.61
C SER A 2 20.69 22.06 6.30
N ALA A 3 19.47 22.39 5.93
CA ALA A 3 18.32 21.55 6.24
C ALA A 3 18.55 20.19 5.59
N PRO A 4 18.29 19.06 6.27
CA PRO A 4 18.28 17.78 5.59
C PRO A 4 17.18 17.82 4.54
N VAL A 5 17.56 17.59 3.29
CA VAL A 5 16.65 17.23 2.21
C VAL A 5 15.88 16.03 2.73
N LYS A 6 14.57 16.19 2.97
CA LYS A 6 13.70 15.05 3.22
C LYS A 6 13.92 14.10 2.05
N SER A 7 14.44 12.91 2.33
CA SER A 7 14.64 11.88 1.34
C SER A 7 13.30 11.63 0.66
N SER A 8 13.10 12.22 -0.51
CA SER A 8 11.98 11.90 -1.39
C SER A 8 12.25 10.51 -1.96
N GLN A 9 12.19 9.50 -1.09
CA GLN A 9 11.78 8.16 -1.47
C GLN A 9 10.27 8.23 -1.75
N GLU A 10 9.89 8.98 -2.77
CA GLU A 10 8.72 8.61 -3.59
C GLU A 10 9.13 7.32 -4.30
N ALA A 11 9.20 6.24 -3.52
CA ALA A 11 9.63 4.96 -3.98
C ALA A 11 8.61 4.54 -5.03
N ALA A 12 9.04 4.48 -6.29
CA ALA A 12 8.33 3.72 -7.29
C ALA A 12 7.92 2.38 -6.66
N LEU A 13 6.67 1.98 -6.86
CA LEU A 13 6.14 0.73 -6.32
C LEU A 13 6.99 -0.43 -6.84
N ASP A 14 7.85 -0.95 -5.98
CA ASP A 14 8.72 -2.09 -6.25
C ASP A 14 7.97 -3.39 -5.93
N LEU A 15 7.67 -4.18 -6.97
CA LEU A 15 6.90 -5.41 -6.84
C LEU A 15 7.67 -6.52 -6.12
N ASP A 16 8.99 -6.43 -6.14
CA ASP A 16 9.89 -7.46 -5.60
C ASP A 16 10.38 -7.08 -4.19
N ALA A 17 9.85 -5.99 -3.61
CA ALA A 17 10.10 -5.57 -2.25
C ALA A 17 8.95 -5.96 -1.31
N ARG A 18 9.27 -6.05 -0.01
CA ARG A 18 8.28 -6.25 1.05
C ARG A 18 7.60 -4.93 1.42
N TRP A 19 6.29 -4.99 1.66
CA TRP A 19 5.46 -3.85 2.02
C TRP A 19 4.64 -4.14 3.27
N ALA A 20 4.20 -3.10 3.96
CA ALA A 20 3.25 -3.17 5.06
C ALA A 20 2.38 -1.90 5.13
N LEU A 21 1.27 -1.96 5.86
CA LEU A 21 0.58 -0.76 6.31
C LEU A 21 1.55 0.11 7.12
N HIS A 22 1.51 1.43 6.89
CA HIS A 22 2.29 2.34 7.72
C HIS A 22 1.83 2.21 9.19
N PRO A 23 2.73 2.19 10.19
CA PRO A 23 2.38 1.94 11.60
C PRO A 23 1.43 2.98 12.20
N GLN A 24 1.34 4.17 11.60
CA GLN A 24 0.38 5.21 11.95
C GLN A 24 -0.89 5.20 11.10
N VAL A 25 -1.19 4.11 10.39
CA VAL A 25 -2.40 3.97 9.58
C VAL A 25 -3.33 2.95 10.21
N ALA A 26 -4.55 3.37 10.50
CA ALA A 26 -5.64 2.45 10.80
C ALA A 26 -6.37 2.07 9.52
N LEU A 27 -6.56 0.77 9.30
CA LEU A 27 -7.45 0.22 8.28
C LEU A 27 -8.75 -0.24 8.95
N ARG A 28 -9.88 0.23 8.43
CA ARG A 28 -11.21 -0.16 8.89
C ARG A 28 -12.00 -0.74 7.72
N PRO A 29 -12.28 -2.06 7.71
CA PRO A 29 -13.11 -2.68 6.68
C PRO A 29 -14.53 -2.13 6.69
N GLU A 30 -15.11 -1.98 5.51
CA GLU A 30 -16.48 -1.49 5.30
C GLU A 30 -17.13 -2.25 4.14
N SER A 31 -18.46 -2.18 4.02
CA SER A 31 -19.19 -2.90 2.96
C SER A 31 -18.74 -2.50 1.54
N PHE A 32 -18.24 -1.29 1.33
CA PHE A 32 -17.72 -0.85 0.04
C PHE A 32 -16.22 -1.16 -0.17
N GLY A 33 -15.50 -1.64 0.85
CA GLY A 33 -14.06 -1.82 0.83
C GLY A 33 -13.44 -1.46 2.18
N ALA A 34 -12.72 -0.34 2.28
CA ALA A 34 -12.13 0.09 3.55
C ALA A 34 -11.93 1.61 3.65
N LEU A 35 -11.85 2.08 4.89
CA LEU A 35 -11.34 3.41 5.25
C LEU A 35 -9.92 3.27 5.77
N LEU A 36 -9.02 4.11 5.28
CA LEU A 36 -7.65 4.23 5.80
C LEU A 36 -7.47 5.61 6.40
N TYR A 37 -7.04 5.65 7.66
CA TYR A 37 -6.76 6.91 8.36
C TYR A 37 -5.31 6.95 8.84
N HIS A 38 -4.56 7.93 8.35
CA HIS A 38 -3.18 8.16 8.79
C HIS A 38 -3.15 9.16 9.95
N PHE A 39 -2.77 8.71 11.15
CA PHE A 39 -2.77 9.54 12.37
C PHE A 39 -1.77 10.71 12.32
N GLY A 40 -0.60 10.53 11.71
CA GLY A 40 0.40 11.59 11.53
C GLY A 40 -0.06 12.74 10.61
N THR A 41 -0.54 12.43 9.40
CA THR A 41 -0.96 13.45 8.41
C THR A 41 -2.43 13.85 8.51
N ARG A 42 -3.22 13.12 9.31
CA ARG A 42 -4.70 13.23 9.40
C ARG A 42 -5.42 12.98 8.07
N LYS A 43 -4.75 12.32 7.12
CA LYS A 43 -5.34 11.98 5.82
C LYS A 43 -6.31 10.80 5.96
N LEU A 44 -7.51 10.96 5.41
CA LEU A 44 -8.50 9.91 5.23
C LEU A 44 -8.50 9.47 3.76
N SER A 45 -8.47 8.17 3.49
CA SER A 45 -8.54 7.60 2.14
C SER A 45 -9.58 6.48 2.10
N PHE A 46 -10.24 6.36 0.96
CA PHE A 46 -11.31 5.40 0.73
C PHE A 46 -10.84 4.38 -0.30
N LEU A 47 -10.80 3.11 0.08
CA LEU A 47 -10.60 2.01 -0.84
C LEU A 47 -11.96 1.44 -1.19
N LYS A 48 -12.39 1.65 -2.44
CA LYS A 48 -13.66 1.11 -2.97
C LYS A 48 -13.50 -0.25 -3.64
N ASN A 49 -12.26 -0.72 -3.80
CA ASN A 49 -11.96 -2.01 -4.40
C ASN A 49 -11.58 -2.98 -3.27
N ARG A 50 -12.45 -3.96 -3.01
CA ARG A 50 -12.23 -4.99 -1.98
C ARG A 50 -10.99 -5.85 -2.24
N THR A 51 -10.61 -6.10 -3.49
CA THR A 51 -9.39 -6.84 -3.83
C THR A 51 -8.14 -6.07 -3.39
N ILE A 52 -8.12 -4.73 -3.49
CA ILE A 52 -7.00 -3.94 -2.93
C ILE A 52 -6.94 -4.08 -1.41
N VAL A 53 -8.09 -4.12 -0.73
CA VAL A 53 -8.14 -4.35 0.72
C VAL A 53 -7.54 -5.72 1.06
N THR A 54 -7.95 -6.77 0.34
CA THR A 54 -7.37 -8.12 0.50
C THR A 54 -5.86 -8.13 0.32
N ILE A 55 -5.33 -7.47 -0.73
CA ILE A 55 -3.88 -7.36 -0.93
C ILE A 55 -3.21 -6.71 0.28
N ILE A 56 -3.72 -5.57 0.74
CA ILE A 56 -3.14 -4.81 1.86
C ILE A 56 -3.14 -5.62 3.16
N GLU A 57 -4.24 -6.31 3.45
CA GLU A 57 -4.38 -7.15 4.65
C GLU A 57 -3.43 -8.35 4.61
N SER A 58 -3.16 -8.91 3.42
CA SER A 58 -2.24 -10.04 3.23
C SER A 58 -0.76 -9.66 3.21
N LEU A 59 -0.40 -8.38 3.11
CA LEU A 59 1.00 -7.94 3.00
C LEU A 59 1.94 -8.53 4.08
N PRO A 60 1.54 -8.65 5.36
CA PRO A 60 2.41 -9.26 6.37
C PRO A 60 2.82 -10.71 6.08
N ASP A 61 1.97 -11.45 5.34
CA ASP A 61 2.14 -12.87 5.02
C ASP A 61 3.02 -13.11 3.78
N HIS A 62 3.46 -12.05 3.11
CA HIS A 62 4.23 -12.15 1.87
C HIS A 62 5.61 -11.48 1.99
N SER A 63 6.59 -12.06 1.30
CA SER A 63 7.96 -11.53 1.16
C SER A 63 8.04 -10.35 0.20
N ASP A 64 7.11 -10.27 -0.74
CA ASP A 64 7.07 -9.29 -1.81
C ASP A 64 5.64 -9.01 -2.28
N LEU A 65 5.44 -7.84 -2.90
CA LEU A 65 4.13 -7.40 -3.35
C LEU A 65 3.60 -8.25 -4.51
N ARG A 66 4.48 -8.77 -5.36
CA ARG A 66 4.10 -9.67 -6.46
C ARG A 66 3.38 -10.90 -5.94
N SER A 67 3.93 -11.53 -4.91
CA SER A 67 3.33 -12.70 -4.25
C SER A 67 1.96 -12.38 -3.65
N ALA A 68 1.80 -11.21 -3.02
CA ALA A 68 0.50 -10.78 -2.50
C ALA A 68 -0.54 -10.54 -3.60
N ILE A 69 -0.14 -9.92 -4.72
CA ILE A 69 -1.02 -9.71 -5.89
C ILE A 69 -1.45 -11.05 -6.51
N THR A 70 -0.51 -12.00 -6.65
CA THR A 70 -0.81 -13.34 -7.15
C THR A 70 -1.73 -14.11 -6.20
N ALA A 71 -1.49 -14.05 -4.89
CA ALA A 71 -2.33 -14.68 -3.87
C ALA A 71 -3.76 -14.11 -3.85
N ALA A 72 -3.93 -12.84 -4.19
CA ALA A 72 -5.24 -12.20 -4.37
C ALA A 72 -5.97 -12.63 -5.67
N GLY A 73 -5.39 -13.52 -6.48
CA GLY A 73 -6.00 -14.07 -7.70
C GLY A 73 -6.04 -13.10 -8.88
N ILE A 74 -5.18 -12.08 -8.88
CA ILE A 74 -5.13 -11.08 -9.96
C ILE A 74 -4.41 -11.67 -11.17
N THR A 75 -5.06 -11.62 -12.33
CA THR A 75 -4.45 -12.03 -13.61
C THR A 75 -3.37 -11.05 -14.05
N GLU A 76 -2.36 -11.53 -14.77
CA GLU A 76 -1.25 -10.70 -15.29
C GLU A 76 -1.75 -9.45 -16.04
N SER A 77 -2.81 -9.59 -16.85
CA SER A 77 -3.43 -8.49 -17.59
C SER A 77 -4.02 -7.39 -16.70
N ALA A 78 -4.42 -7.72 -15.48
CA ALA A 78 -5.02 -6.78 -14.52
C ALA A 78 -3.99 -6.16 -13.58
N VAL A 79 -2.79 -6.75 -13.44
CA VAL A 79 -1.72 -6.26 -12.56
C VAL A 79 -1.46 -4.76 -12.73
N PRO A 80 -1.33 -4.19 -13.95
CA PRO A 80 -1.06 -2.76 -14.12
C PRO A 80 -2.11 -1.82 -13.51
N GLN A 81 -3.37 -2.25 -13.43
CA GLN A 81 -4.43 -1.46 -12.81
C GLN A 81 -4.26 -1.44 -11.28
N TYR A 82 -3.97 -2.58 -10.68
CA TYR A 82 -3.79 -2.72 -9.24
C TYR A 82 -2.51 -2.04 -8.75
N THR A 83 -1.42 -2.13 -9.51
CA THR A 83 -0.17 -1.44 -9.18
C THR A 83 -0.31 0.08 -9.19
N ARG A 84 -1.09 0.66 -10.10
CA ARG A 84 -1.40 2.12 -10.06
C ARG A 84 -2.11 2.53 -8.77
N ALA A 85 -3.07 1.72 -8.33
CA ALA A 85 -3.81 2.00 -7.11
C ALA A 85 -2.93 1.85 -5.86
N LEU A 86 -2.08 0.80 -5.81
CA LEU A 86 -1.11 0.59 -4.75
C LEU A 86 -0.05 1.70 -4.72
N ALA A 87 0.44 2.15 -5.87
CA ALA A 87 1.36 3.29 -5.97
C ALA A 87 0.75 4.58 -5.40
N THR A 88 -0.57 4.76 -5.50
CA THR A 88 -1.28 5.89 -4.85
C THR A 88 -1.26 5.77 -3.32
N LEU A 89 -1.30 4.55 -2.79
CA LEU A 89 -1.16 4.31 -1.35
C LEU A 89 0.27 4.54 -0.88
N VAL A 90 1.27 4.19 -1.67
CA VAL A 90 2.67 4.52 -1.40
C VAL A 90 2.88 6.03 -1.36
N SER A 91 2.45 6.77 -2.40
CA SER A 91 2.63 8.22 -2.46
C SER A 91 1.91 8.95 -1.32
N SER A 92 0.81 8.39 -0.84
CA SER A 92 0.06 8.90 0.30
C SER A 92 0.52 8.39 1.66
N HIS A 93 1.63 7.64 1.72
CA HIS A 93 2.21 7.06 2.93
C HIS A 93 1.23 6.14 3.69
N MET A 94 0.26 5.54 2.99
CA MET A 94 -0.69 4.59 3.56
C MET A 94 -0.06 3.22 3.76
N ILE A 95 0.78 2.81 2.81
CA ILE A 95 1.65 1.64 2.89
C ILE A 95 3.10 2.07 2.70
N VAL A 96 4.02 1.32 3.29
CA VAL A 96 5.47 1.59 3.22
C VAL A 96 6.24 0.33 2.88
N ARG A 97 7.36 0.53 2.20
CA ARG A 97 8.37 -0.52 2.03
C ARG A 97 8.96 -0.80 3.41
N ILE A 98 9.15 -2.07 3.71
CA ILE A 98 9.90 -2.51 4.89
C ILE A 98 11.12 -3.26 4.40
N ASP A 99 12.29 -2.87 4.90
CA ASP A 99 13.50 -3.62 4.65
C ASP A 99 13.42 -4.90 5.49
N ALA A 100 13.65 -6.06 4.85
CA ALA A 100 13.65 -7.36 5.50
C ALA A 100 14.86 -7.50 6.43
#